data_AF-A0A838QW19-F1
#
_entry.id   AF-A0A838QW19-F1
#
_cell.length_a   1.000
_cell.length_b   1.000
_cell.length_c   1.000
_cell.angle_alpha   90.00
_cell.angle_beta   90.00
_cell.angle_gamma   90.00
#
_symmetry.space_group_name_H-M   'P 1'
#
loop_
_entity.id
_entity.type
_entity.pdbx_description
1 polymer ?
#
loop_
_entity_poly.entity_id
_entity_poly.type
_entity_poly.pdbx_seq_one_letter_code
_entity_poly.pdbx_strand_id
1 'polypeptide(L)'
;MKASAVFLRSLALAAVVGFVACGDDDPGGGGPSAPATPTGLTAVEQSGSVLVTWTAVADATSYRLERTDPSAPGAFTQVGGTLTAATYTDTAVDPGVAYGYRVTAVNAVGESSASGTATVNTAGLKEAVITGIQTASRTLFADTTYILRGFVQYANSSTLTIQPGTRIVGDAAMAGSSLFILRGSKIDAQGTAAAPIVFTSSKAAGSRAPGDWGGVVIIGNGIINRTGIVFTEGPVGAQQTYSGGTDNADNSGVLRYVRIEFAGYDVSGGANTELNSLSMYAVGSGTTLEYVQSLAGLDDAFEWWGGAVDGRYLVSYESGDDHFDTSEGFVGRNQYLIGFQSTRLQPAPNAGSVATDPQGFEMDGCAGSGCDLGTRSVPFTNPVFANVTMVGNPAEPQTSGGRGIVLRRGHLGFLSNFILANWKSFAVSVRDTSVTLAVRDSANIVNTVMAGNPAAYEPSSDPAFTDAQFTTLFSADNHRTEASAAGIITNLSPASFDWTPTGGATTGCNTVAIPGTYNVANFFGGTLTLPAYCGAVDPAGPKWYEGWTTHATN
;
A
#
# COMPACT_ATOMS: atom_id res chain seq x y z
N MET A 1 19.56 -64.49 -41.36
CA MET A 1 18.96 -65.80 -41.00
C MET A 1 17.51 -65.53 -40.64
N LYS A 2 16.56 -65.93 -41.51
CA LYS A 2 15.66 -67.09 -41.38
C LYS A 2 14.71 -66.98 -40.17
N ALA A 3 13.41 -67.27 -40.23
CA ALA A 3 12.40 -67.50 -41.28
C ALA A 3 11.10 -67.85 -40.53
N SER A 4 9.95 -67.35 -41.01
CA SER A 4 8.66 -68.05 -41.26
C SER A 4 7.91 -68.82 -40.13
N ALA A 5 6.58 -68.99 -40.10
CA ALA A 5 5.41 -68.43 -40.80
C ALA A 5 4.10 -69.14 -40.32
N VAL A 6 2.92 -68.66 -40.81
CA VAL A 6 1.69 -69.44 -41.23
C VAL A 6 0.68 -69.83 -40.12
N PHE A 7 -0.50 -69.17 -40.00
CA PHE A 7 -1.85 -69.40 -40.64
C PHE A 7 -2.81 -70.24 -39.72
N LEU A 8 -4.15 -70.19 -39.70
CA LEU A 8 -5.23 -69.93 -40.68
C LEU A 8 -6.62 -69.92 -39.96
N ARG A 9 -7.55 -69.01 -40.36
CA ARG A 9 -9.05 -69.10 -40.58
C ARG A 9 -9.99 -69.74 -39.50
N SER A 10 -11.29 -69.41 -39.34
CA SER A 10 -12.36 -69.22 -40.35
C SER A 10 -13.72 -68.75 -39.72
N LEU A 11 -14.50 -67.95 -40.49
CA LEU A 11 -15.97 -68.04 -40.82
C LEU A 11 -17.06 -68.19 -39.71
N ALA A 12 -18.33 -67.72 -39.80
CA ALA A 12 -19.17 -67.03 -40.82
C ALA A 12 -20.58 -66.65 -40.24
N LEU A 13 -21.37 -65.95 -41.09
CA LEU A 13 -22.87 -65.82 -41.21
C LEU A 13 -23.58 -64.71 -40.41
N ALA A 14 -24.58 -63.94 -40.92
CA ALA A 14 -25.34 -63.89 -42.19
C ALA A 14 -26.03 -62.50 -42.34
N ALA A 15 -26.00 -61.87 -43.53
CA ALA A 15 -27.10 -61.61 -44.50
C ALA A 15 -28.30 -60.72 -44.05
N VAL A 16 -28.35 -59.44 -44.48
CA VAL A 16 -29.19 -58.81 -45.56
C VAL A 16 -30.70 -58.69 -45.26
N VAL A 17 -31.24 -57.46 -45.26
CA VAL A 17 -32.40 -56.99 -46.07
C VAL A 17 -32.40 -55.45 -46.05
N GLY A 18 -32.49 -54.83 -47.24
CA GLY A 18 -32.79 -53.40 -47.37
C GLY A 18 -34.29 -53.15 -47.41
N PHE A 19 -34.73 -52.07 -46.76
CA PHE A 19 -36.02 -51.43 -47.01
C PHE A 19 -35.79 -49.93 -47.17
N VAL A 20 -36.13 -49.44 -48.36
CA VAL A 20 -36.53 -48.05 -48.57
C VAL A 20 -37.88 -47.88 -47.87
N ALA A 21 -37.96 -46.95 -46.93
CA ALA A 21 -39.23 -46.50 -46.36
C ALA A 21 -39.39 -45.00 -46.63
N CYS A 22 -40.57 -44.68 -47.16
CA CYS A 22 -41.02 -43.38 -47.61
C CYS A 22 -40.99 -42.31 -46.53
N GLY A 23 -40.93 -41.05 -46.97
CA GLY A 23 -41.20 -39.90 -46.13
C GLY A 23 -42.62 -39.97 -45.58
N ASP A 24 -42.73 -39.87 -44.27
CA ASP A 24 -43.92 -39.38 -43.61
C ASP A 24 -43.72 -37.87 -43.41
N ASP A 25 -44.39 -37.10 -44.27
CA ASP A 25 -44.72 -35.70 -44.01
C ASP A 25 -45.74 -35.67 -42.87
N ASP A 26 -45.25 -35.52 -41.63
CA ASP A 26 -46.07 -35.10 -40.50
C ASP A 26 -45.54 -33.72 -40.03
N PRO A 27 -46.29 -32.61 -40.18
CA PRO A 27 -45.94 -31.33 -39.59
C PRO A 27 -46.33 -31.37 -38.10
N GLY A 28 -45.74 -32.31 -37.36
CA GLY A 28 -45.90 -32.44 -35.92
C GLY A 28 -44.98 -31.45 -35.22
N GLY A 29 -45.55 -30.31 -34.81
CA GLY A 29 -44.84 -29.28 -34.05
C GLY A 29 -44.10 -29.88 -32.85
N GLY A 30 -42.77 -29.81 -32.91
CA GLY A 30 -41.92 -30.13 -31.77
C GLY A 30 -42.36 -29.32 -30.56
N GLY A 31 -42.60 -29.99 -29.44
CA GLY A 31 -42.82 -29.30 -28.16
C GLY A 31 -41.69 -28.30 -27.89
N PRO A 32 -41.93 -27.29 -27.03
CA PRO A 32 -40.94 -26.25 -26.79
C PRO A 32 -39.61 -26.90 -26.35
N SER A 33 -38.53 -26.61 -27.07
CA SER A 33 -37.19 -27.14 -26.82
C SER A 33 -36.26 -26.06 -26.26
N ALA A 34 -35.13 -26.48 -25.67
CA ALA A 34 -34.06 -25.54 -25.37
C ALA A 34 -33.59 -24.82 -26.67
N PRO A 35 -33.04 -23.60 -26.58
CA PRO A 35 -32.61 -22.85 -27.76
C PRO A 35 -31.50 -23.57 -28.53
N ALA A 36 -31.29 -23.17 -29.79
CA ALA A 36 -30.12 -23.58 -30.54
C ALA A 36 -28.82 -23.04 -29.90
N THR A 37 -27.71 -23.76 -30.13
CA THR A 37 -26.36 -23.30 -29.78
C THR A 37 -26.05 -21.97 -30.48
N PRO A 38 -25.63 -20.90 -29.76
CA PRO A 38 -25.22 -19.65 -30.40
C PRO A 38 -24.03 -19.85 -31.35
N THR A 39 -24.05 -19.11 -32.46
CA THR A 39 -22.99 -19.12 -33.48
C THR A 39 -22.44 -17.72 -33.75
N GLY A 40 -21.33 -17.63 -34.47
CA GLY A 40 -20.74 -16.34 -34.87
C GLY A 40 -20.20 -15.53 -33.69
N LEU A 41 -19.79 -16.19 -32.60
CA LEU A 41 -19.17 -15.53 -31.46
C LEU A 41 -17.85 -14.89 -31.89
N THR A 42 -17.69 -13.60 -31.59
CA THR A 42 -16.45 -12.85 -31.77
C THR A 42 -16.13 -12.08 -30.49
N ALA A 43 -14.85 -11.89 -30.22
CA ALA A 43 -14.34 -11.05 -29.15
C ALA A 43 -13.30 -10.11 -29.76
N VAL A 44 -13.52 -8.80 -29.64
CA VAL A 44 -12.69 -7.77 -30.25
C VAL A 44 -12.22 -6.82 -29.16
N GLU A 45 -10.91 -6.64 -29.07
CA GLU A 45 -10.30 -5.67 -28.17
C GLU A 45 -10.75 -4.26 -28.55
N GLN A 46 -11.06 -3.47 -27.52
CA GLN A 46 -11.23 -2.03 -27.57
C GLN A 46 -10.35 -1.46 -26.47
N SER A 47 -9.80 -0.26 -26.63
CA SER A 47 -8.87 0.36 -25.66
C SER A 47 -9.33 0.25 -24.19
N GLY A 48 -8.92 -0.82 -23.49
CA GLY A 48 -9.30 -1.15 -22.09
C GLY A 48 -10.61 -1.94 -21.88
N SER A 49 -11.19 -2.57 -22.92
CA SER A 49 -12.37 -3.44 -22.83
C SER A 49 -12.41 -4.47 -23.97
N VAL A 50 -13.33 -5.43 -23.89
CA VAL A 50 -13.57 -6.38 -24.99
C VAL A 50 -15.03 -6.30 -25.42
N LEU A 51 -15.28 -6.00 -26.68
CA LEU A 51 -16.60 -6.14 -27.29
C LEU A 51 -16.80 -7.60 -27.74
N VAL A 52 -17.76 -8.26 -27.10
CA VAL A 52 -18.15 -9.63 -27.41
C VAL A 52 -19.49 -9.61 -28.14
N THR A 53 -19.59 -10.22 -29.32
CA THR A 53 -20.83 -10.29 -30.09
C THR A 53 -21.08 -11.69 -30.61
N TRP A 54 -22.35 -12.07 -30.77
CA TRP A 54 -22.76 -13.35 -31.36
C TRP A 54 -24.04 -13.19 -32.17
N THR A 55 -24.41 -14.23 -32.91
CA THR A 55 -25.67 -14.25 -33.67
C THR A 55 -26.83 -14.49 -32.71
N ALA A 56 -27.87 -13.66 -32.77
CA ALA A 56 -29.07 -13.83 -31.95
C ALA A 56 -29.80 -15.15 -32.31
N VAL A 57 -30.24 -15.88 -31.28
CA VAL A 57 -30.98 -17.14 -31.39
C VAL A 57 -32.47 -16.83 -31.24
N ALA A 58 -33.28 -17.22 -32.23
CA ALA A 58 -34.68 -16.78 -32.37
C ALA A 58 -35.58 -17.09 -31.14
N ASP A 59 -35.42 -18.26 -30.54
CA ASP A 59 -36.23 -18.72 -29.40
C ASP A 59 -35.55 -18.50 -28.04
N ALA A 60 -34.47 -17.72 -27.98
CA ALA A 60 -33.76 -17.38 -26.75
C ALA A 60 -34.38 -16.14 -26.09
N THR A 61 -34.65 -16.22 -24.78
CA THR A 61 -35.07 -15.07 -23.97
C THR A 61 -33.90 -14.35 -23.32
N SER A 62 -32.78 -15.04 -23.14
CA SER A 62 -31.53 -14.48 -22.62
C SER A 62 -30.32 -15.30 -23.05
N TYR A 63 -29.13 -14.80 -22.70
CA TYR A 63 -27.85 -15.44 -22.90
C TYR A 63 -27.05 -15.41 -21.60
N ARG A 64 -26.24 -16.45 -21.42
CA ARG A 64 -25.20 -16.50 -20.40
C ARG A 64 -23.85 -16.48 -21.11
N LEU A 65 -23.10 -15.40 -20.89
CA LEU A 65 -21.75 -15.24 -21.40
C LEU A 65 -20.77 -15.66 -20.31
N GLU A 66 -19.77 -16.45 -20.66
CA GLU A 66 -18.72 -16.88 -19.75
C GLU A 66 -17.34 -16.53 -20.31
N ARG A 67 -16.43 -16.15 -19.42
CA ARG A 67 -15.05 -15.76 -19.73
C ARG A 67 -14.06 -16.66 -18.98
N THR A 68 -12.92 -16.97 -19.58
CA THR A 68 -11.83 -17.68 -18.89
C THR A 68 -11.25 -16.85 -17.75
N ASP A 69 -10.88 -17.52 -16.66
CA ASP A 69 -10.05 -16.92 -15.61
C ASP A 69 -8.56 -17.07 -15.98
N PRO A 70 -7.82 -15.97 -16.21
CA PRO A 70 -6.39 -16.01 -16.51
C PRO A 70 -5.55 -16.65 -15.39
N SER A 71 -6.02 -16.57 -14.15
CA SER A 71 -5.36 -17.16 -12.97
C SER A 71 -5.67 -18.66 -12.79
N ALA A 72 -6.67 -19.19 -13.51
CA ALA A 72 -7.06 -20.60 -13.49
C ALA A 72 -7.33 -21.13 -14.92
N PRO A 73 -6.28 -21.48 -15.69
CA PRO A 73 -6.41 -21.89 -17.08
C PRO A 73 -7.42 -23.03 -17.28
N GLY A 74 -8.47 -22.77 -18.06
CA GLY A 74 -9.52 -23.74 -18.40
C GLY A 74 -10.83 -23.59 -17.62
N ALA A 75 -10.86 -22.78 -16.56
CA ALA A 75 -12.11 -22.42 -15.87
C ALA A 75 -12.82 -21.27 -16.59
N PHE A 76 -14.15 -21.36 -16.72
CA PHE A 76 -15.00 -20.30 -17.26
C PHE A 76 -15.95 -19.79 -16.18
N THR A 77 -16.09 -18.47 -16.07
CA THR A 77 -16.99 -17.80 -15.12
C THR A 77 -17.95 -16.88 -15.87
N GLN A 78 -19.21 -16.81 -15.42
CA GLN A 78 -20.19 -15.93 -16.04
C GLN A 78 -19.81 -14.44 -15.89
N VAL A 79 -19.99 -13.67 -16.96
CA VAL A 79 -19.78 -12.22 -17.02
C VAL A 79 -21.02 -11.52 -17.57
N GLY A 80 -21.22 -10.25 -17.22
CA GLY A 80 -22.34 -9.44 -17.71
C GLY A 80 -23.73 -9.79 -17.15
N GLY A 81 -23.84 -10.79 -16.27
CA GLY A 81 -25.12 -11.23 -15.71
C GLY A 81 -26.01 -11.92 -16.75
N THR A 82 -27.33 -11.71 -16.66
CA THR A 82 -28.30 -12.23 -17.64
C THR A 82 -28.43 -11.23 -18.78
N LEU A 83 -28.02 -11.62 -19.98
CA LEU A 83 -27.97 -10.74 -21.15
C LEU A 83 -29.17 -10.97 -22.05
N THR A 84 -29.86 -9.92 -22.50
CA THR A 84 -30.97 -10.03 -23.46
C THR A 84 -30.57 -9.65 -24.88
N ALA A 85 -29.46 -8.93 -25.03
CA ALA A 85 -28.88 -8.58 -26.33
C ALA A 85 -27.78 -9.57 -26.71
N ALA A 86 -27.57 -9.78 -28.02
CA ALA A 86 -26.51 -10.64 -28.55
C ALA A 86 -25.13 -9.95 -28.60
N THR A 87 -24.86 -9.09 -27.61
CA THR A 87 -23.64 -8.29 -27.49
C THR A 87 -23.39 -7.94 -26.03
N TYR A 88 -22.12 -7.80 -25.66
CA TYR A 88 -21.67 -7.35 -24.36
C TYR A 88 -20.30 -6.67 -24.46
N THR A 89 -20.14 -5.52 -23.80
CA THR A 89 -18.82 -4.90 -23.61
C THR A 89 -18.32 -5.27 -22.23
N ASP A 90 -17.29 -6.10 -22.19
CA ASP A 90 -16.61 -6.50 -20.97
C ASP A 90 -15.54 -5.47 -20.61
N THR A 91 -15.81 -4.65 -19.60
CA THR A 91 -14.89 -3.64 -19.06
C THR A 91 -14.06 -4.15 -17.89
N ALA A 92 -14.23 -5.41 -17.48
CA ALA A 92 -13.56 -6.00 -16.33
C ALA A 92 -12.36 -6.87 -16.78
N VAL A 93 -11.60 -6.38 -17.76
CA VAL A 93 -10.46 -7.06 -18.38
C VAL A 93 -9.16 -6.34 -18.03
N ASP A 94 -8.12 -7.11 -17.76
CA ASP A 94 -6.79 -6.59 -17.43
C ASP A 94 -5.97 -6.33 -18.70
N PRO A 95 -5.16 -5.26 -18.77
CA PRO A 95 -4.28 -4.99 -19.90
C PRO A 95 -3.23 -6.10 -20.13
N GLY A 96 -2.96 -6.43 -21.39
CA GLY A 96 -1.96 -7.44 -21.78
C GLY A 96 -2.33 -8.90 -21.45
N VAL A 97 -3.59 -9.18 -21.13
CA VAL A 97 -4.09 -10.49 -20.74
C VAL A 97 -4.90 -11.14 -21.86
N ALA A 98 -4.74 -12.46 -22.01
CA ALA A 98 -5.51 -13.28 -22.93
C ALA A 98 -6.81 -13.76 -22.27
N TYR A 99 -7.94 -13.54 -22.94
CA TYR A 99 -9.26 -14.03 -22.51
C TYR A 99 -9.90 -14.90 -23.58
N GLY A 100 -10.57 -15.97 -23.15
CA GLY A 100 -11.49 -16.76 -23.96
C GLY A 100 -12.93 -16.53 -23.51
N TYR A 101 -13.86 -16.40 -24.47
CA TYR A 101 -15.29 -16.24 -24.22
C TYR A 101 -16.08 -17.38 -24.85
N ARG A 102 -17.17 -17.80 -24.21
CA ARG A 102 -18.20 -18.68 -24.80
C ARG A 102 -19.58 -18.25 -24.32
N VAL A 103 -20.61 -18.52 -25.11
CA VAL A 103 -21.97 -18.10 -24.80
C VAL A 103 -22.98 -19.24 -25.00
N THR A 104 -23.97 -19.30 -24.12
CA THR A 104 -25.15 -20.17 -24.21
C THR A 104 -26.41 -19.31 -24.38
N ALA A 105 -27.44 -19.89 -24.99
CA ALA A 105 -28.76 -19.29 -25.12
C ALA A 105 -29.73 -19.96 -24.15
N VAL A 106 -30.62 -19.18 -23.54
CA VAL A 106 -31.53 -19.62 -22.48
C VAL A 106 -32.96 -19.23 -22.83
N ASN A 107 -33.89 -20.16 -22.62
CA ASN A 107 -35.34 -19.90 -22.63
C ASN A 107 -36.03 -20.62 -21.45
N ALA A 108 -37.35 -20.59 -21.40
CA ALA A 108 -38.13 -21.21 -20.34
C ALA A 108 -38.00 -22.75 -20.25
N VAL A 109 -37.57 -23.41 -21.33
CA VAL A 109 -37.38 -24.86 -21.40
C VAL A 109 -36.01 -25.27 -20.88
N GLY A 110 -34.98 -24.46 -21.15
CA GLY A 110 -33.64 -24.73 -20.68
C GLY A 110 -32.56 -23.91 -21.37
N GLU A 111 -31.32 -24.35 -21.15
CA GLU A 111 -30.11 -23.73 -21.68
C GLU A 111 -29.50 -24.61 -22.79
N SER A 112 -29.02 -23.97 -23.85
CA SER A 112 -28.35 -24.64 -24.96
C SER A 112 -26.92 -25.09 -24.62
N SER A 113 -26.30 -25.87 -25.50
CA SER A 113 -24.86 -26.10 -25.40
C SER A 113 -24.09 -24.79 -25.64
N ALA A 114 -22.89 -24.68 -25.07
CA ALA A 114 -22.03 -23.52 -25.30
C ALA A 114 -21.58 -23.43 -26.76
N SER A 115 -21.40 -22.19 -27.25
CA SER A 115 -20.71 -21.92 -28.51
C SER A 115 -19.25 -22.42 -28.50
N GLY A 116 -18.60 -22.37 -29.66
CA GLY A 116 -17.13 -22.37 -29.70
C GLY A 116 -16.54 -21.19 -28.93
N THR A 117 -15.26 -21.29 -28.55
CA THR A 117 -14.56 -20.24 -27.79
C THR A 117 -13.98 -19.19 -28.73
N ALA A 118 -14.26 -17.92 -28.47
CA ALA A 118 -13.57 -16.79 -29.09
C ALA A 118 -12.47 -16.27 -28.16
N THR A 119 -11.23 -16.16 -28.65
CA THR A 119 -10.10 -15.66 -27.85
C THR A 119 -9.68 -14.27 -28.30
N VAL A 120 -9.27 -13.44 -27.34
CA VAL A 120 -8.75 -12.08 -27.57
C VAL A 120 -7.61 -11.80 -26.61
N ASN A 121 -6.62 -11.05 -27.06
CA ASN A 121 -5.59 -10.47 -26.18
C ASN A 121 -5.93 -9.00 -25.99
N THR A 122 -6.00 -8.52 -24.76
CA THR A 122 -6.10 -7.08 -24.50
C THR A 122 -4.77 -6.40 -24.83
N ALA A 123 -4.84 -5.15 -25.30
CA ALA A 123 -3.63 -4.36 -25.46
C ALA A 123 -2.95 -4.17 -24.10
N GLY A 124 -1.61 -4.22 -24.06
CA GLY A 124 -0.86 -3.78 -22.89
C GLY A 124 -1.06 -2.29 -22.64
N LEU A 125 -0.69 -1.83 -21.44
CA LEU A 125 -0.66 -0.39 -21.15
C LEU A 125 0.28 0.32 -22.12
N LYS A 126 -0.08 1.55 -22.51
CA LYS A 126 0.86 2.45 -23.21
C LYS A 126 2.03 2.77 -22.29
N GLU A 127 3.14 3.25 -22.82
CA GLU A 127 4.26 3.75 -22.02
C GLU A 127 4.54 5.22 -22.31
N ALA A 128 4.84 5.99 -21.26
CA ALA A 128 5.27 7.38 -21.40
C ALA A 128 6.36 7.72 -20.38
N VAL A 129 7.48 8.28 -20.85
CA VAL A 129 8.57 8.72 -19.97
C VAL A 129 8.30 10.16 -19.48
N ILE A 130 8.54 10.40 -18.20
CA ILE A 130 8.57 11.72 -17.56
C ILE A 130 10.00 11.96 -17.05
N THR A 131 10.58 13.12 -17.36
CA THR A 131 11.95 13.46 -16.99
C THR A 131 12.10 14.95 -16.72
N GLY A 132 13.07 15.33 -15.89
CA GLY A 132 13.42 16.72 -15.61
C GLY A 132 12.31 17.51 -14.89
N ILE A 133 12.40 18.84 -15.00
CA ILE A 133 11.52 19.78 -14.30
C ILE A 133 10.27 20.06 -15.14
N GLN A 134 9.11 19.74 -14.59
CA GLN A 134 7.79 20.01 -15.12
C GLN A 134 7.28 21.34 -14.55
N THR A 135 7.09 22.34 -15.41
CA THR A 135 6.59 23.68 -15.04
C THR A 135 5.12 23.89 -15.38
N ALA A 136 4.47 22.88 -15.97
CA ALA A 136 3.06 22.88 -16.35
C ALA A 136 2.33 21.68 -15.74
N SER A 137 1.05 21.88 -15.40
CA SER A 137 0.20 20.82 -14.88
C SER A 137 0.01 19.70 -15.90
N ARG A 138 -0.10 18.46 -15.41
CA ARG A 138 -0.26 17.27 -16.24
C ARG A 138 -1.22 16.29 -15.57
N THR A 139 -2.04 15.62 -16.38
CA THR A 139 -2.88 14.50 -15.95
C THR A 139 -2.28 13.17 -16.45
N LEU A 140 -2.21 12.19 -15.56
CA LEU A 140 -1.82 10.81 -15.83
C LEU A 140 -3.07 9.91 -15.87
N PHE A 141 -3.13 9.01 -16.84
CA PHE A 141 -4.29 8.16 -17.14
C PHE A 141 -3.99 6.67 -16.91
N ALA A 142 -5.01 5.91 -16.52
CA ALA A 142 -4.86 4.50 -16.16
C ALA A 142 -4.51 3.57 -17.35
N ASP A 143 -4.67 4.04 -18.59
CA ASP A 143 -4.33 3.30 -19.81
C ASP A 143 -2.82 3.34 -20.16
N THR A 144 -2.02 4.03 -19.33
CA THR A 144 -0.61 4.30 -19.57
C THR A 144 0.23 4.00 -18.31
N THR A 145 1.33 3.26 -18.48
CA THR A 145 2.42 3.18 -17.51
C THR A 145 3.36 4.38 -17.70
N TYR A 146 3.54 5.17 -16.64
CA TYR A 146 4.44 6.32 -16.67
C TYR A 146 5.78 6.00 -16.05
N ILE A 147 6.88 6.22 -16.77
CA ILE A 147 8.24 5.94 -16.30
C ILE A 147 8.88 7.26 -15.82
N LEU A 148 9.18 7.36 -14.53
CA LEU A 148 9.95 8.46 -13.95
C LEU A 148 11.44 8.19 -14.19
N ARG A 149 12.06 8.98 -15.07
CA ARG A 149 13.48 8.84 -15.42
C ARG A 149 14.29 10.02 -14.86
N GLY A 150 15.15 9.71 -13.91
CA GLY A 150 15.92 10.68 -13.14
C GLY A 150 15.07 11.36 -12.08
N PHE A 151 15.49 12.54 -11.64
CA PHE A 151 14.78 13.32 -10.62
C PHE A 151 13.70 14.18 -11.29
N VAL A 152 12.47 13.66 -11.32
CA VAL A 152 11.31 14.34 -11.92
C VAL A 152 10.78 15.34 -10.91
N GLN A 153 10.70 16.62 -11.28
CA GLN A 153 10.25 17.67 -10.35
C GLN A 153 9.03 18.39 -10.90
N TYR A 154 7.99 18.59 -10.10
CA TYR A 154 6.88 19.48 -10.41
C TYR A 154 7.07 20.83 -9.71
N ALA A 155 7.18 21.89 -10.49
CA ALA A 155 7.52 23.24 -10.05
C ALA A 155 6.55 24.29 -10.61
N ASN A 156 6.76 25.57 -10.27
CA ASN A 156 6.03 26.72 -10.82
C ASN A 156 4.50 26.62 -10.59
N SER A 157 4.08 26.21 -9.39
CA SER A 157 2.67 26.05 -9.03
C SER A 157 1.89 25.08 -9.93
N SER A 158 2.58 24.17 -10.63
CA SER A 158 1.97 23.11 -11.42
C SER A 158 1.30 22.05 -10.53
N THR A 159 0.32 21.36 -11.08
CA THR A 159 -0.35 20.22 -10.43
C THR A 159 -0.16 18.95 -11.26
N LEU A 160 0.31 17.87 -10.61
CA LEU A 160 0.30 16.52 -11.15
C LEU A 160 -0.99 15.83 -10.72
N THR A 161 -1.94 15.66 -11.65
CA THR A 161 -3.18 14.90 -11.40
C THR A 161 -3.02 13.47 -11.87
N ILE A 162 -3.45 12.49 -11.08
CA ILE A 162 -3.30 11.07 -11.41
C ILE A 162 -4.64 10.36 -11.22
N GLN A 163 -5.13 9.71 -12.28
CA GLN A 163 -6.39 8.95 -12.23
C GLN A 163 -6.26 7.67 -11.38
N PRO A 164 -7.35 7.20 -10.74
CA PRO A 164 -7.39 5.90 -10.09
C PRO A 164 -6.86 4.77 -10.99
N GLY A 165 -6.16 3.80 -10.42
CA GLY A 165 -5.60 2.66 -11.16
C GLY A 165 -4.36 2.97 -12.01
N THR A 166 -3.89 4.21 -12.04
CA THR A 166 -2.69 4.56 -12.82
C THR A 166 -1.44 3.93 -12.23
N ARG A 167 -0.60 3.37 -13.12
CA ARG A 167 0.70 2.80 -12.79
C ARG A 167 1.82 3.77 -13.14
N ILE A 168 2.65 4.09 -12.15
CA ILE A 168 3.84 4.92 -12.27
C ILE A 168 5.03 4.08 -11.82
N VAL A 169 6.11 4.08 -12.58
CA VAL A 169 7.31 3.31 -12.28
C VAL A 169 8.55 4.19 -12.21
N GLY A 170 9.37 4.03 -11.18
CA GLY A 170 10.72 4.59 -11.12
C GLY A 170 11.65 3.81 -12.03
N ASP A 171 12.46 4.51 -12.84
CA ASP A 171 13.41 3.88 -13.75
C ASP A 171 14.59 3.28 -12.99
N ALA A 172 14.53 1.98 -12.72
CA ALA A 172 15.57 1.25 -11.99
C ALA A 172 16.92 1.13 -12.73
N ALA A 173 17.00 1.54 -13.99
CA ALA A 173 18.28 1.68 -14.69
C ALA A 173 18.97 3.01 -14.40
N MET A 174 18.29 3.96 -13.75
CA MET A 174 18.81 5.27 -13.41
C MET A 174 18.76 5.50 -11.91
N ALA A 175 19.94 5.47 -11.30
CA ALA A 175 20.16 5.61 -9.86
C ALA A 175 19.32 6.72 -9.22
N GLY A 176 18.57 6.37 -8.19
CA GLY A 176 17.76 7.30 -7.40
C GLY A 176 16.57 7.94 -8.11
N SER A 177 16.17 7.50 -9.31
CA SER A 177 15.00 8.07 -10.02
C SER A 177 13.80 8.23 -9.10
N SER A 178 13.22 9.42 -9.03
CA SER A 178 12.24 9.78 -8.01
C SER A 178 11.35 10.95 -8.44
N LEU A 179 10.27 11.14 -7.69
CA LEU A 179 9.29 12.22 -7.92
C LEU A 179 9.40 13.28 -6.82
N PHE A 180 9.57 14.54 -7.20
CA PHE A 180 9.54 15.68 -6.30
C PHE A 180 8.36 16.59 -6.62
N ILE A 181 7.56 16.91 -5.62
CA ILE A 181 6.54 17.97 -5.67
C ILE A 181 7.10 19.16 -4.91
N LEU A 182 7.52 20.20 -5.64
CA LEU A 182 8.20 21.35 -5.05
C LEU A 182 7.22 22.30 -4.36
N ARG A 183 7.72 23.12 -3.44
CA ARG A 183 6.93 24.13 -2.72
C ARG A 183 6.06 24.95 -3.68
N GLY A 184 4.76 25.00 -3.40
CA GLY A 184 3.74 25.70 -4.18
C GLY A 184 3.12 24.87 -5.32
N SER A 185 3.78 23.79 -5.76
CA SER A 185 3.20 22.78 -6.65
C SER A 185 2.38 21.74 -5.88
N LYS A 186 1.59 20.93 -6.59
CA LYS A 186 0.68 19.95 -5.99
C LYS A 186 0.71 18.59 -6.68
N ILE A 187 0.39 17.56 -5.91
CA ILE A 187 0.01 16.23 -6.42
C ILE A 187 -1.46 15.97 -6.09
N ASP A 188 -2.24 15.50 -7.05
CA ASP A 188 -3.63 15.12 -6.90
C ASP A 188 -3.78 13.66 -7.31
N ALA A 189 -3.43 12.75 -6.40
CA ALA A 189 -3.44 11.30 -6.57
C ALA A 189 -4.61 10.71 -5.77
N GLN A 190 -5.76 10.57 -6.42
CA GLN A 190 -6.99 10.08 -5.79
C GLN A 190 -7.38 8.71 -6.36
N GLY A 191 -6.72 7.66 -5.87
CA GLY A 191 -7.11 6.28 -6.13
C GLY A 191 -8.39 5.88 -5.40
N THR A 192 -8.77 4.62 -5.57
CA THR A 192 -9.85 3.97 -4.81
C THR A 192 -9.39 2.61 -4.29
N ALA A 193 -10.11 2.02 -3.34
CA ALA A 193 -9.77 0.67 -2.86
C ALA A 193 -9.72 -0.37 -4.00
N ALA A 194 -10.61 -0.27 -4.98
CA ALA A 194 -10.67 -1.16 -6.14
C ALA A 194 -9.65 -0.82 -7.24
N ALA A 195 -9.13 0.41 -7.25
CA ALA A 195 -8.19 0.91 -8.26
C ALA A 195 -7.17 1.84 -7.59
N PRO A 196 -6.26 1.31 -6.77
CA PRO A 196 -5.22 2.12 -6.13
C PRO A 196 -4.25 2.66 -7.19
N ILE A 197 -3.69 3.83 -6.93
CA ILE A 197 -2.56 4.36 -7.72
C ILE A 197 -1.29 3.68 -7.22
N VAL A 198 -0.45 3.21 -8.14
CA VAL A 198 0.74 2.42 -7.78
C VAL A 198 1.99 3.10 -8.31
N PHE A 199 2.84 3.57 -7.39
CA PHE A 199 4.23 3.93 -7.64
C PHE A 199 5.11 2.73 -7.27
N THR A 200 5.96 2.26 -8.19
CA THR A 200 6.76 1.04 -7.96
C THR A 200 7.99 1.00 -8.86
N SER A 201 8.76 -0.09 -8.80
CA SER A 201 9.91 -0.32 -9.68
C SER A 201 9.51 -0.58 -11.14
N SER A 202 10.34 -0.13 -12.10
CA SER A 202 10.21 -0.48 -13.52
C SER A 202 10.58 -1.94 -13.81
N LYS A 203 11.16 -2.67 -12.86
CA LYS A 203 11.44 -4.10 -13.00
C LYS A 203 10.16 -4.93 -12.97
N ALA A 204 10.22 -6.09 -13.64
CA ALA A 204 9.16 -7.10 -13.58
C ALA A 204 8.92 -7.56 -12.14
N ALA A 205 7.66 -7.92 -11.83
CA ALA A 205 7.34 -8.56 -10.55
C ALA A 205 8.20 -9.83 -10.36
N GLY A 206 8.58 -10.15 -9.12
CA GLY A 206 9.59 -11.17 -8.80
C GLY A 206 11.05 -10.71 -8.88
N SER A 207 11.33 -9.60 -9.56
CA SER A 207 12.69 -9.05 -9.72
C SER A 207 12.86 -7.67 -9.09
N ARG A 208 11.88 -7.21 -8.30
CA ARG A 208 11.92 -5.91 -7.63
C ARG A 208 12.70 -6.01 -6.33
N ALA A 209 13.28 -4.90 -5.90
CA ALA A 209 14.01 -4.83 -4.65
C ALA A 209 13.91 -3.43 -4.04
N PRO A 210 13.94 -3.30 -2.69
CA PRO A 210 14.15 -2.01 -2.03
C PRO A 210 15.34 -1.30 -2.68
N GLY A 211 15.26 0.01 -2.95
CA GLY A 211 16.37 0.67 -3.64
C GLY A 211 16.25 0.72 -5.16
N ASP A 212 15.21 0.13 -5.74
CA ASP A 212 15.03 0.14 -7.19
C ASP A 212 14.80 1.57 -7.73
N TRP A 213 14.26 2.47 -6.91
CA TRP A 213 14.01 3.87 -7.25
C TRP A 213 13.84 4.71 -5.98
N GLY A 214 14.01 6.02 -6.05
CA GLY A 214 14.14 6.90 -4.89
C GLY A 214 12.83 7.43 -4.29
N GLY A 215 11.67 6.86 -4.58
CA GLY A 215 10.41 7.25 -3.91
C GLY A 215 9.83 8.62 -4.27
N VAL A 216 8.95 9.11 -3.38
CA VAL A 216 8.18 10.35 -3.55
C VAL A 216 8.56 11.36 -2.49
N VAL A 217 8.89 12.58 -2.92
CA VAL A 217 9.26 13.71 -2.06
C VAL A 217 8.24 14.82 -2.26
N ILE A 218 7.67 15.32 -1.16
CA ILE A 218 6.74 16.45 -1.16
C ILE A 218 7.33 17.55 -0.29
N ILE A 219 7.42 18.75 -0.84
CA ILE A 219 7.93 19.92 -0.14
C ILE A 219 6.80 20.94 -0.04
N GLY A 220 6.33 21.21 1.17
CA GLY A 220 5.31 22.19 1.46
C GLY A 220 5.85 23.53 1.94
N ASN A 221 4.95 24.31 2.52
CA ASN A 221 5.22 25.62 3.13
C ASN A 221 4.94 25.67 4.65
N GLY A 222 4.85 24.51 5.29
CA GLY A 222 4.70 24.35 6.74
C GLY A 222 5.88 24.87 7.56
N ILE A 223 5.64 25.10 8.84
CA ILE A 223 6.64 25.61 9.79
C ILE A 223 7.55 24.46 10.21
N ILE A 224 8.86 24.73 10.27
CA ILE A 224 9.88 23.81 10.80
C ILE A 224 10.70 24.53 11.88
N ASN A 225 11.52 23.79 12.63
CA ASN A 225 12.35 24.36 13.71
C ASN A 225 13.83 24.57 13.35
N ARG A 226 14.17 24.52 12.05
CA ARG A 226 15.49 24.89 11.53
C ARG A 226 15.48 26.25 10.85
N THR A 227 16.55 27.00 11.05
CA THR A 227 16.77 28.34 10.48
C THR A 227 17.87 28.33 9.41
N GLY A 228 17.96 29.40 8.63
CA GLY A 228 18.91 29.51 7.52
C GLY A 228 18.48 28.71 6.29
N ILE A 229 19.46 28.33 5.45
CA ILE A 229 19.23 27.51 4.26
C ILE A 229 19.45 26.05 4.64
N VAL A 230 18.39 25.26 4.62
CA VAL A 230 18.42 23.82 4.86
C VAL A 230 17.83 23.12 3.65
N PHE A 231 18.58 22.16 3.13
CA PHE A 231 18.24 21.40 1.93
C PHE A 231 17.62 20.07 2.30
N THR A 232 16.67 19.60 1.49
CA THR A 232 16.19 18.22 1.56
C THR A 232 17.36 17.26 1.41
N GLU A 233 17.21 16.07 1.95
CA GLU A 233 18.06 14.96 1.55
C GLU A 233 17.82 14.60 0.07
N GLY A 234 18.69 13.75 -0.47
CA GLY A 234 18.71 13.41 -1.88
C GLY A 234 19.88 14.01 -2.66
N PRO A 235 19.92 13.75 -3.96
CA PRO A 235 21.13 13.81 -4.78
C PRO A 235 21.59 15.26 -4.98
N VAL A 236 22.92 15.45 -4.98
CA VAL A 236 23.53 16.74 -5.26
C VAL A 236 23.00 17.28 -6.60
N GLY A 237 22.43 18.49 -6.57
CA GLY A 237 21.86 19.15 -7.75
C GLY A 237 20.35 18.96 -7.95
N ALA A 238 19.68 18.04 -7.23
CA ALA A 238 18.22 18.00 -7.16
C ALA A 238 17.67 18.49 -5.81
N GLN A 239 18.52 18.57 -4.78
CA GLN A 239 18.21 19.13 -3.46
C GLN A 239 17.46 20.45 -3.51
N GLN A 240 16.50 20.62 -2.60
CA GLN A 240 15.64 21.80 -2.54
C GLN A 240 15.66 22.40 -1.15
N THR A 241 15.60 23.72 -1.05
CA THR A 241 15.46 24.37 0.25
C THR A 241 14.04 24.15 0.78
N TYR A 242 13.91 23.50 1.95
CA TYR A 242 12.61 23.32 2.62
C TYR A 242 12.51 24.13 3.93
N SER A 243 13.59 24.73 4.42
CA SER A 243 13.50 25.72 5.49
C SER A 243 12.74 26.99 5.06
N GLY A 244 12.33 27.78 6.05
CA GLY A 244 11.66 29.05 5.86
C GLY A 244 10.17 28.98 5.50
N GLY A 245 9.54 27.81 5.63
CA GLY A 245 8.08 27.71 5.56
C GLY A 245 7.39 28.44 6.72
N THR A 246 6.17 28.92 6.48
CA THR A 246 5.46 29.88 7.35
C THR A 246 3.98 29.54 7.59
N ASP A 247 3.47 28.49 6.95
CA ASP A 247 2.03 28.20 6.89
C ASP A 247 1.74 26.72 7.11
N ASN A 248 1.36 26.36 8.35
CA ASN A 248 0.91 25.01 8.67
C ASN A 248 -0.45 24.64 8.04
N ALA A 249 -1.17 25.59 7.42
CA ALA A 249 -2.39 25.31 6.64
C ALA A 249 -2.10 25.12 5.14
N ASP A 250 -0.83 25.14 4.71
CA ASP A 250 -0.43 24.88 3.33
C ASP A 250 -1.01 23.56 2.78
N ASN A 251 -1.25 23.54 1.47
CA ASN A 251 -1.87 22.42 0.78
C ASN A 251 -1.03 22.00 -0.44
N SER A 252 -0.27 20.92 -0.27
CA SER A 252 0.54 20.26 -1.31
C SER A 252 -0.26 19.21 -2.12
N GLY A 253 -1.55 19.04 -1.84
CA GLY A 253 -2.49 18.24 -2.62
C GLY A 253 -3.09 17.04 -1.88
N VAL A 254 -3.27 15.92 -2.58
CA VAL A 254 -3.97 14.73 -2.10
C VAL A 254 -3.21 13.47 -2.48
N LEU A 255 -2.98 12.59 -1.51
CA LEU A 255 -2.68 11.18 -1.71
C LEU A 255 -3.80 10.37 -1.05
N ARG A 256 -4.57 9.67 -1.87
CA ARG A 256 -5.63 8.75 -1.43
C ARG A 256 -5.57 7.42 -2.16
N TYR A 257 -5.56 6.30 -1.44
CA TYR A 257 -5.41 4.94 -2.01
C TYR A 257 -4.19 4.85 -2.94
N VAL A 258 -3.02 5.13 -2.37
CA VAL A 258 -1.73 5.14 -3.07
C VAL A 258 -0.84 4.07 -2.48
N ARG A 259 -0.16 3.30 -3.34
CA ARG A 259 0.93 2.40 -2.95
C ARG A 259 2.25 2.92 -3.49
N ILE A 260 3.27 2.90 -2.64
CA ILE A 260 4.65 3.23 -2.94
C ILE A 260 5.47 1.99 -2.61
N GLU A 261 6.00 1.33 -3.63
CA GLU A 261 6.61 0.00 -3.50
C GLU A 261 8.08 0.04 -3.93
N PHE A 262 8.96 -0.67 -3.21
CA PHE A 262 10.36 -0.90 -3.58
C PHE A 262 11.17 0.40 -3.76
N ALA A 263 10.78 1.42 -3.01
CA ALA A 263 11.36 2.75 -3.07
C ALA A 263 12.61 2.87 -2.17
N GLY A 264 13.04 4.11 -1.98
CA GLY A 264 14.23 4.51 -1.23
C GLY A 264 15.52 4.38 -2.03
N TYR A 265 16.54 5.17 -1.69
CA TYR A 265 17.85 5.12 -2.38
C TYR A 265 18.90 5.94 -1.63
N ASP A 266 20.05 5.34 -1.31
CA ASP A 266 21.23 6.06 -0.83
C ASP A 266 21.96 6.73 -2.00
N VAL A 267 21.80 8.04 -2.10
CA VAL A 267 22.40 8.85 -3.17
C VAL A 267 23.84 9.26 -2.87
N SER A 268 24.34 8.94 -1.67
CA SER A 268 25.63 9.37 -1.15
C SER A 268 26.70 8.28 -1.18
N GLY A 269 26.29 7.02 -1.30
CA GLY A 269 27.21 5.87 -1.27
C GLY A 269 27.74 5.57 0.13
N GLY A 270 26.89 5.71 1.15
CA GLY A 270 27.13 5.35 2.53
C GLY A 270 27.45 6.52 3.45
N ALA A 271 27.19 7.76 3.01
CA ALA A 271 27.37 8.97 3.80
C ALA A 271 26.06 9.51 4.41
N ASN A 272 25.03 8.66 4.48
CA ASN A 272 23.76 8.93 5.17
C ASN A 272 23.03 10.15 4.57
N THR A 273 22.90 10.16 3.24
CA THR A 273 21.96 11.05 2.55
C THR A 273 21.14 10.19 1.63
N GLU A 274 19.90 9.99 2.03
CA GLU A 274 19.06 8.96 1.45
C GLU A 274 17.72 9.54 1.00
N LEU A 275 17.03 8.76 0.18
CA LEU A 275 15.67 9.02 -0.22
C LEU A 275 14.81 7.94 0.42
N ASN A 276 13.61 8.33 0.86
CA ASN A 276 12.64 7.46 1.51
C ASN A 276 11.60 6.95 0.53
N SER A 277 10.66 6.14 1.02
CA SER A 277 9.46 5.82 0.24
C SER A 277 8.58 7.05 0.07
N LEU A 278 8.23 7.71 1.18
CA LEU A 278 7.52 8.99 1.18
C LEU A 278 8.17 9.98 2.15
N SER A 279 8.90 10.96 1.60
CA SER A 279 9.47 12.07 2.37
C SER A 279 8.55 13.29 2.32
N MET A 280 8.19 13.82 3.48
CA MET A 280 7.30 14.97 3.64
C MET A 280 8.02 16.10 4.34
N TYR A 281 8.57 17.01 3.55
CA TYR A 281 9.27 18.20 4.03
C TYR A 281 8.31 19.37 4.18
N ALA A 282 8.12 19.86 5.41
CA ALA A 282 7.29 21.02 5.71
C ALA A 282 5.88 20.94 5.10
N VAL A 283 5.25 19.76 5.08
CA VAL A 283 3.93 19.60 4.44
C VAL A 283 2.83 20.10 5.38
N GLY A 284 1.94 20.97 4.90
CA GLY A 284 0.87 21.57 5.70
C GLY A 284 -0.39 20.71 5.83
N SER A 285 -1.21 21.03 6.83
CA SER A 285 -2.50 20.37 7.17
C SER A 285 -3.60 20.52 6.12
N GLY A 286 -3.43 21.41 5.14
CA GLY A 286 -4.33 21.49 3.98
C GLY A 286 -4.15 20.33 3.00
N THR A 287 -3.07 19.56 3.14
CA THR A 287 -2.77 18.35 2.35
C THR A 287 -3.54 17.15 2.90
N THR A 288 -4.10 16.33 2.02
CA THR A 288 -4.80 15.09 2.40
C THR A 288 -3.88 13.89 2.25
N LEU A 289 -3.65 13.14 3.33
CA LEU A 289 -2.91 11.87 3.34
C LEU A 289 -3.81 10.76 3.91
N GLU A 290 -4.42 9.94 3.05
CA GLU A 290 -5.35 8.89 3.47
C GLU A 290 -5.14 7.59 2.71
N TYR A 291 -5.17 6.42 3.35
CA TYR A 291 -5.02 5.14 2.64
C TYR A 291 -3.74 5.11 1.79
N VAL A 292 -2.59 5.30 2.43
CA VAL A 292 -1.29 5.25 1.76
C VAL A 292 -0.48 4.08 2.30
N GLN A 293 0.07 3.29 1.41
CA GLN A 293 0.94 2.18 1.73
C GLN A 293 2.37 2.44 1.24
N SER A 294 3.34 2.24 2.11
CA SER A 294 4.72 1.93 1.73
C SER A 294 4.96 0.42 1.83
N LEU A 295 5.63 -0.14 0.84
CA LEU A 295 5.99 -1.55 0.76
C LEU A 295 7.46 -1.69 0.38
N ALA A 296 8.25 -2.36 1.23
CA ALA A 296 9.62 -2.77 0.89
C ALA A 296 10.53 -1.62 0.46
N GLY A 297 10.45 -0.47 1.13
CA GLY A 297 11.39 0.63 0.95
C GLY A 297 12.79 0.27 1.46
N LEU A 298 13.85 0.85 0.89
CA LEU A 298 15.23 0.66 1.38
C LEU A 298 15.53 1.44 2.65
N ASP A 299 14.88 2.58 2.77
CA ASP A 299 15.00 3.53 3.86
C ASP A 299 13.61 3.70 4.49
N ASP A 300 13.35 4.81 5.16
CA ASP A 300 12.08 5.04 5.85
C ASP A 300 10.87 4.90 4.93
N ALA A 301 9.81 4.33 5.52
CA ALA A 301 8.55 4.19 4.82
C ALA A 301 7.78 5.50 4.76
N PHE A 302 7.73 6.23 5.87
CA PHE A 302 7.12 7.56 5.98
C PHE A 302 7.99 8.41 6.86
N GLU A 303 8.42 9.56 6.36
CA GLU A 303 9.24 10.48 7.14
C GLU A 303 8.70 11.91 7.04
N TRP A 304 8.48 12.52 8.20
CA TRP A 304 7.99 13.89 8.32
C TRP A 304 9.07 14.82 8.85
N TRP A 305 9.51 15.74 8.00
CA TRP A 305 10.45 16.80 8.35
C TRP A 305 9.71 18.12 8.58
N GLY A 306 9.23 18.33 9.80
CA GLY A 306 8.44 19.51 10.15
C GLY A 306 7.08 19.59 9.45
N GLY A 307 6.40 20.74 9.55
CA GLY A 307 5.04 20.93 9.02
C GLY A 307 3.95 20.35 9.91
N ALA A 308 2.75 20.17 9.35
CA ALA A 308 1.53 19.86 10.10
C ALA A 308 0.53 18.98 9.36
N VAL A 309 0.96 18.26 8.31
CA VAL A 309 0.06 17.36 7.56
C VAL A 309 -0.60 16.34 8.48
N ASP A 310 -1.91 16.18 8.34
CA ASP A 310 -2.66 15.13 9.01
C ASP A 310 -2.75 13.89 8.12
N GLY A 311 -2.70 12.71 8.74
CA GLY A 311 -2.79 11.42 8.06
C GLY A 311 -3.80 10.47 8.69
N ARG A 312 -4.38 9.58 7.89
CA ARG A 312 -5.06 8.39 8.44
C ARG A 312 -5.05 7.18 7.52
N TYR A 313 -5.12 5.98 8.09
CA TYR A 313 -5.08 4.72 7.33
C TYR A 313 -3.75 4.56 6.58
N LEU A 314 -2.63 4.59 7.31
CA LEU A 314 -1.29 4.45 6.74
C LEU A 314 -0.74 3.04 7.01
N VAL A 315 -0.10 2.45 6.02
CA VAL A 315 0.45 1.08 6.12
C VAL A 315 1.92 1.10 5.71
N SER A 316 2.79 0.60 6.57
CA SER A 316 4.19 0.37 6.28
C SER A 316 4.50 -1.12 6.39
N TYR A 317 5.07 -1.71 5.33
CA TYR A 317 5.31 -3.15 5.24
C TYR A 317 6.75 -3.43 4.82
N GLU A 318 7.50 -4.14 5.66
CA GLU A 318 8.91 -4.52 5.48
C GLU A 318 9.82 -3.34 5.11
N SER A 319 9.88 -2.33 5.99
CA SER A 319 10.78 -1.18 5.78
C SER A 319 12.23 -1.64 5.76
N GLY A 320 13.11 -0.84 5.16
CA GLY A 320 14.55 -1.07 5.15
C GLY A 320 15.25 -0.34 6.30
N ASP A 321 14.67 0.79 6.72
CA ASP A 321 14.95 1.47 7.98
C ASP A 321 13.71 1.54 8.87
N ASP A 322 13.22 2.73 9.22
CA ASP A 322 12.10 2.93 10.11
C ASP A 322 10.75 2.82 9.39
N HIS A 323 9.73 2.39 10.11
CA HIS A 323 8.38 2.41 9.54
C HIS A 323 7.80 3.83 9.51
N PHE A 324 8.07 4.63 10.54
CA PHE A 324 7.56 5.99 10.69
C PHE A 324 8.60 6.85 11.42
N ASP A 325 9.16 7.84 10.72
CA ASP A 325 10.08 8.83 11.32
C ASP A 325 9.44 10.22 11.38
N THR A 326 9.61 10.93 12.49
CA THR A 326 9.30 12.36 12.55
C THR A 326 10.46 13.17 13.10
N SER A 327 10.69 14.34 12.50
CA SER A 327 11.69 15.28 12.97
C SER A 327 11.28 16.75 12.78
N GLU A 328 12.17 17.63 13.20
CA GLU A 328 12.21 19.05 12.82
C GLU A 328 10.95 19.90 13.06
N GLY A 329 10.24 19.61 14.15
CA GLY A 329 9.11 20.42 14.59
C GLY A 329 7.80 20.00 13.96
N PHE A 330 7.70 18.74 13.50
CA PHE A 330 6.44 18.22 12.97
C PHE A 330 5.35 18.21 14.05
N VAL A 331 4.17 18.72 13.71
CA VAL A 331 3.01 18.87 14.62
C VAL A 331 1.70 18.32 14.06
N GLY A 332 1.77 17.48 13.02
CA GLY A 332 0.58 16.86 12.42
C GLY A 332 -0.05 15.78 13.29
N ARG A 333 -1.28 15.37 12.93
CA ARG A 333 -2.05 14.33 13.63
C ARG A 333 -2.23 13.13 12.71
N ASN A 334 -1.97 11.93 13.22
CA ASN A 334 -2.02 10.70 12.43
C ASN A 334 -2.84 9.63 13.18
N GLN A 335 -3.82 9.01 12.50
CA GLN A 335 -4.69 7.99 13.11
C GLN A 335 -4.90 6.74 12.25
N TYR A 336 -4.93 5.55 12.85
CA TYR A 336 -5.06 4.26 12.16
C TYR A 336 -3.83 3.93 11.30
N LEU A 337 -2.75 3.53 11.97
CA LEU A 337 -1.47 3.22 11.33
C LEU A 337 -1.09 1.76 11.58
N ILE A 338 -0.59 1.09 10.56
CA ILE A 338 -0.09 -0.29 10.63
C ILE A 338 1.37 -0.30 10.20
N GLY A 339 2.24 -0.89 11.01
CA GLY A 339 3.63 -1.21 10.64
C GLY A 339 3.91 -2.69 10.85
N PHE A 340 4.52 -3.33 9.84
CA PHE A 340 4.90 -4.74 9.89
C PHE A 340 6.32 -5.00 9.46
N GLN A 341 7.08 -5.68 10.32
CA GLN A 341 8.35 -6.27 9.98
C GLN A 341 8.34 -7.78 10.26
N SER A 342 8.57 -8.59 9.23
CA SER A 342 8.88 -10.01 9.37
C SER A 342 10.22 -10.39 8.74
N THR A 343 10.74 -9.57 7.83
CA THR A 343 12.00 -9.83 7.12
C THR A 343 12.62 -8.54 6.56
N ARG A 344 13.94 -8.47 6.48
CA ARG A 344 14.61 -7.40 5.70
C ARG A 344 14.89 -7.92 4.30
N LEU A 345 14.28 -7.31 3.29
CA LEU A 345 14.54 -7.67 1.90
C LEU A 345 15.94 -7.19 1.48
N GLN A 346 16.56 -7.93 0.57
CA GLN A 346 17.87 -7.55 0.03
C GLN A 346 17.72 -6.32 -0.87
N PRO A 347 18.47 -5.23 -0.63
CA PRO A 347 18.45 -4.05 -1.48
C PRO A 347 18.88 -4.33 -2.92
N ALA A 348 18.44 -3.47 -3.83
CA ALA A 348 18.92 -3.44 -5.20
C ALA A 348 20.43 -3.18 -5.24
N PRO A 349 21.18 -3.78 -6.18
CA PRO A 349 22.61 -3.58 -6.28
C PRO A 349 22.98 -2.09 -6.40
N ASN A 350 23.91 -1.63 -5.56
CA ASN A 350 24.41 -0.25 -5.51
C ASN A 350 23.39 0.81 -5.05
N ALA A 351 22.23 0.41 -4.51
CA ALA A 351 21.23 1.36 -4.03
C ALA A 351 21.46 1.85 -2.59
N GLY A 352 22.35 1.20 -1.84
CA GLY A 352 22.55 1.43 -0.41
C GLY A 352 22.49 0.13 0.37
N SER A 353 22.37 0.24 1.69
CA SER A 353 22.18 -0.91 2.60
C SER A 353 20.95 -0.65 3.48
N VAL A 354 20.32 -1.72 3.97
CA VAL A 354 19.35 -1.57 5.06
C VAL A 354 20.05 -0.94 6.28
N ALA A 355 19.32 -0.13 7.02
CA ALA A 355 19.87 0.57 8.17
C ALA A 355 20.36 -0.39 9.26
N THR A 356 21.28 0.11 10.08
CA THR A 356 21.86 -0.70 11.17
C THR A 356 21.02 -0.70 12.44
N ASP A 357 20.10 0.25 12.55
CA ASP A 357 19.29 0.49 13.74
C ASP A 357 17.80 0.72 13.47
N PRO A 358 17.15 -0.07 12.60
CA PRO A 358 15.77 0.20 12.22
C PRO A 358 14.77 -0.05 13.36
N GLN A 359 13.70 0.73 13.39
CA GLN A 359 12.69 0.81 14.43
C GLN A 359 11.26 0.80 13.84
N GLY A 360 10.27 0.70 14.73
CA GLY A 360 8.88 0.94 14.39
C GLY A 360 8.56 2.42 14.25
N PHE A 361 9.01 3.20 15.23
CA PHE A 361 8.97 4.65 15.20
C PHE A 361 10.33 5.17 15.62
N GLU A 362 10.84 6.15 14.88
CA GLU A 362 11.92 7.00 15.30
C GLU A 362 11.41 8.44 15.35
N MET A 363 11.53 9.08 16.50
CA MET A 363 10.91 10.38 16.72
C MET A 363 11.89 11.33 17.33
N ASP A 364 12.30 12.28 16.51
CA ASP A 364 13.35 13.23 16.78
C ASP A 364 12.86 14.67 16.84
N GLY A 365 13.68 15.52 17.43
CA GLY A 365 13.55 16.97 17.31
C GLY A 365 14.69 17.54 16.47
N CYS A 366 14.92 18.84 16.60
CA CYS A 366 15.96 19.51 15.81
C CYS A 366 17.36 18.97 16.15
N ALA A 367 18.08 18.50 15.13
CA ALA A 367 19.50 18.16 15.26
C ALA A 367 20.33 18.70 14.08
N GLY A 368 21.55 19.13 14.37
CA GLY A 368 22.51 19.57 13.35
C GLY A 368 22.38 21.05 12.93
N SER A 369 22.72 21.34 11.66
CA SER A 369 22.79 22.70 11.12
C SER A 369 21.43 23.44 11.23
N GLY A 370 21.41 24.74 11.47
CA GLY A 370 20.16 25.51 11.56
C GLY A 370 19.33 25.28 12.83
N CYS A 371 19.79 24.44 13.77
CA CYS A 371 19.17 24.30 15.09
C CYS A 371 19.75 25.32 16.07
N ASP A 372 19.24 26.56 16.06
CA ASP A 372 19.78 27.68 16.86
C ASP A 372 19.83 27.40 18.37
N LEU A 373 18.91 26.58 18.90
CA LEU A 373 18.89 26.16 20.31
C LEU A 373 19.23 24.67 20.47
N GLY A 374 19.89 24.06 19.47
CA GLY A 374 20.13 22.62 19.41
C GLY A 374 18.82 21.84 19.46
N THR A 375 18.79 20.79 20.28
CA THR A 375 17.58 19.96 20.51
C THR A 375 16.47 20.70 21.26
N ARG A 376 16.67 21.96 21.64
CA ARG A 376 15.65 22.84 22.24
C ARG A 376 15.02 23.82 21.25
N SER A 377 15.35 23.71 19.96
CA SER A 377 14.77 24.58 18.94
C SER A 377 13.26 24.40 18.87
N VAL A 378 12.55 25.52 18.73
CA VAL A 378 11.08 25.57 18.68
C VAL A 378 10.61 25.90 17.25
N PRO A 379 9.43 25.42 16.82
CA PRO A 379 8.54 24.51 17.56
C PRO A 379 9.16 23.13 17.83
N PHE A 380 8.84 22.52 18.96
CA PHE A 380 9.26 21.14 19.22
C PHE A 380 8.53 20.19 18.27
N THR A 381 9.16 19.04 17.96
CA THR A 381 8.44 17.94 17.29
C THR A 381 7.40 17.42 18.26
N ASN A 382 6.13 17.68 17.95
CA ASN A 382 5.01 17.45 18.86
C ASN A 382 3.80 16.86 18.10
N PRO A 383 3.96 15.73 17.39
CA PRO A 383 2.88 15.11 16.64
C PRO A 383 1.88 14.39 17.55
N VAL A 384 0.71 14.09 17.00
CA VAL A 384 -0.23 13.13 17.59
C VAL A 384 -0.23 11.86 16.76
N PHE A 385 -0.01 10.71 17.39
CA PHE A 385 -0.26 9.41 16.78
C PHE A 385 -1.30 8.65 17.60
N ALA A 386 -2.34 8.16 16.94
CA ALA A 386 -3.43 7.45 17.60
C ALA A 386 -3.80 6.16 16.84
N ASN A 387 -4.20 5.11 17.56
CA ASN A 387 -4.69 3.87 16.96
C ASN A 387 -3.67 3.23 16.03
N VAL A 388 -2.58 2.72 16.62
CA VAL A 388 -1.44 2.20 15.86
C VAL A 388 -1.19 0.75 16.20
N THR A 389 -1.07 -0.12 15.20
CA THR A 389 -0.63 -1.50 15.36
C THR A 389 0.76 -1.67 14.75
N MET A 390 1.77 -1.88 15.59
CA MET A 390 3.16 -2.10 15.19
C MET A 390 3.60 -3.50 15.57
N VAL A 391 3.95 -4.31 14.58
CA VAL A 391 4.47 -5.66 14.77
C VAL A 391 5.87 -5.75 14.19
N GLY A 392 6.86 -5.96 15.06
CA GLY A 392 8.25 -6.15 14.68
C GLY A 392 8.63 -7.61 14.43
N ASN A 393 9.89 -7.80 14.05
CA ASN A 393 10.51 -9.10 13.83
C ASN A 393 11.37 -9.49 15.05
N PRO A 394 11.02 -10.54 15.82
CA PRO A 394 11.82 -10.97 16.96
C PRO A 394 13.16 -11.58 16.54
N ALA A 395 13.28 -11.98 15.27
CA ALA A 395 14.50 -12.45 14.63
C ALA A 395 15.15 -11.38 13.72
N GLU A 396 14.88 -10.09 13.98
CA GLU A 396 15.51 -8.97 13.24
C GLU A 396 17.03 -9.17 13.17
N PRO A 397 17.66 -9.17 11.98
CA PRO A 397 19.11 -9.33 11.86
C PRO A 397 19.91 -8.18 12.48
N GLN A 398 19.38 -6.94 12.42
CA GLN A 398 20.09 -5.76 12.94
C GLN A 398 20.13 -5.74 14.46
N THR A 399 21.28 -5.37 15.04
CA THR A 399 21.52 -5.46 16.50
C THR A 399 21.46 -4.12 17.21
N SER A 400 21.67 -3.01 16.50
CA SER A 400 21.58 -1.66 17.08
C SER A 400 20.14 -1.15 17.15
N GLY A 401 19.21 -1.74 16.40
CA GLY A 401 17.79 -1.36 16.29
C GLY A 401 16.82 -2.33 16.97
N GLY A 402 15.65 -2.51 16.37
CA GLY A 402 14.62 -3.45 16.76
C GLY A 402 13.73 -2.97 17.92
N ARG A 403 13.44 -1.67 18.00
CA ARG A 403 12.55 -1.07 19.00
C ARG A 403 11.23 -0.67 18.38
N GLY A 404 10.14 -0.81 19.15
CA GLY A 404 8.83 -0.39 18.67
C GLY A 404 8.69 1.12 18.53
N ILE A 405 9.17 1.87 19.52
CA ILE A 405 9.19 3.34 19.51
C ILE A 405 10.52 3.81 20.09
N VAL A 406 11.14 4.78 19.42
CA VAL A 406 12.31 5.53 19.87
C VAL A 406 11.94 7.01 19.94
N LEU A 407 11.98 7.58 21.15
CA LEU A 407 11.79 9.02 21.37
C LEU A 407 13.14 9.68 21.69
N ARG A 408 13.49 10.74 20.95
CA ARG A 408 14.82 11.35 20.92
C ARG A 408 14.80 12.86 20.63
N ARG A 409 15.94 13.51 20.93
CA ARG A 409 16.36 14.85 20.45
C ARG A 409 15.33 16.01 20.51
N GLY A 410 14.45 16.07 21.52
CA GLY A 410 13.51 17.19 21.70
C GLY A 410 12.07 16.91 21.24
N HIS A 411 11.70 15.64 21.15
CA HIS A 411 10.33 15.17 20.95
C HIS A 411 9.41 15.44 22.18
N LEU A 412 8.15 15.86 21.95
CA LEU A 412 7.11 16.07 22.98
C LEU A 412 5.75 15.40 22.71
N GLY A 413 5.62 14.68 21.57
CA GLY A 413 4.35 14.25 20.99
C GLY A 413 3.42 13.42 21.90
N PHE A 414 2.19 13.22 21.43
CA PHE A 414 1.17 12.42 22.13
C PHE A 414 0.84 11.16 21.34
N LEU A 415 1.24 10.01 21.89
CA LEU A 415 1.09 8.68 21.32
C LEU A 415 0.05 7.92 22.14
N SER A 416 -1.09 7.58 21.54
CA SER A 416 -2.18 6.92 22.27
C SER A 416 -2.77 5.73 21.53
N ASN A 417 -3.16 4.70 22.28
CA ASN A 417 -3.87 3.55 21.73
C ASN A 417 -2.98 2.78 20.73
N PHE A 418 -1.93 2.17 21.27
CA PHE A 418 -0.95 1.41 20.52
C PHE A 418 -1.02 -0.09 20.84
N ILE A 419 -0.70 -0.90 19.84
CA ILE A 419 -0.22 -2.26 20.01
C ILE A 419 1.24 -2.28 19.54
N LEU A 420 2.17 -2.67 20.42
CA LEU A 420 3.60 -2.84 20.13
C LEU A 420 3.97 -4.30 20.36
N ALA A 421 4.17 -5.05 19.28
CA ALA A 421 4.31 -6.50 19.34
C ALA A 421 5.60 -7.01 18.71
N ASN A 422 6.23 -8.01 19.33
CA ASN A 422 7.37 -8.78 18.80
C ASN A 422 8.61 -7.97 18.36
N TRP A 423 8.88 -6.83 18.98
CA TRP A 423 10.10 -6.07 18.76
C TRP A 423 11.30 -6.79 19.38
N LYS A 424 12.39 -6.93 18.60
CA LYS A 424 13.59 -7.68 19.00
C LYS A 424 14.25 -7.18 20.28
N SER A 425 14.26 -5.87 20.50
CA SER A 425 14.98 -5.24 21.60
C SER A 425 14.01 -4.83 22.71
N PHE A 426 13.22 -3.79 22.47
CA PHE A 426 12.31 -3.20 23.45
C PHE A 426 11.03 -2.68 22.78
N ALA A 427 9.91 -2.59 23.50
CA ALA A 427 8.74 -1.94 22.95
C ALA A 427 8.94 -0.43 22.83
N VAL A 428 9.48 0.21 23.87
CA VAL A 428 9.69 1.66 23.94
C VAL A 428 11.11 1.99 24.41
N SER A 429 11.70 2.99 23.81
CA SER A 429 13.00 3.55 24.15
C SER A 429 12.94 5.07 24.18
N VAL A 430 13.57 5.67 25.18
CA VAL A 430 13.74 7.11 25.32
C VAL A 430 15.22 7.37 25.54
N ARG A 431 15.86 8.16 24.69
CA ARG A 431 17.33 8.32 24.67
C ARG A 431 17.76 9.76 24.42
N ASP A 432 18.94 10.12 24.89
CA ASP A 432 19.54 11.46 24.82
C ASP A 432 18.99 12.44 25.86
N THR A 433 19.90 13.24 26.42
CA THR A 433 19.70 14.16 27.56
C THR A 433 18.71 15.31 27.32
N SER A 434 18.10 15.36 26.13
CA SER A 434 17.20 16.41 25.69
C SER A 434 15.78 15.95 25.34
N VAL A 435 15.47 14.65 25.37
CA VAL A 435 14.10 14.16 25.10
C VAL A 435 13.14 14.61 26.17
N THR A 436 13.65 14.71 27.39
CA THR A 436 12.96 15.24 28.56
C THR A 436 13.80 16.37 29.09
N LEU A 437 13.40 17.63 28.89
CA LEU A 437 13.98 18.71 29.68
C LEU A 437 13.48 18.58 31.15
N ALA A 438 14.01 17.58 31.85
CA ALA A 438 13.84 17.13 33.23
C ALA A 438 12.46 16.60 33.70
N VAL A 439 11.34 17.33 33.71
CA VAL A 439 10.10 16.87 34.43
C VAL A 439 8.84 17.59 33.95
N ARG A 440 8.35 17.36 32.73
CA ARG A 440 7.07 17.99 32.35
C ARG A 440 6.31 17.24 31.27
N ASP A 441 5.28 16.48 31.66
CA ASP A 441 4.09 16.13 30.87
C ASP A 441 4.26 15.78 29.37
N SER A 442 5.43 15.30 28.90
CA SER A 442 5.79 15.28 27.47
C SER A 442 6.16 13.92 26.87
N ALA A 443 6.36 12.87 27.68
CA ALA A 443 6.47 11.50 27.17
C ALA A 443 5.09 10.85 27.26
N ASN A 444 4.16 11.31 26.42
CA ASN A 444 2.77 10.88 26.49
C ASN A 444 2.56 9.64 25.61
N ILE A 445 3.04 8.49 26.09
CA ILE A 445 2.65 7.20 25.52
C ILE A 445 1.57 6.65 26.44
N VAL A 446 0.34 6.49 25.95
CA VAL A 446 -0.81 6.10 26.77
C VAL A 446 -1.69 5.05 26.08
N ASN A 447 -2.47 4.30 26.87
CA ASN A 447 -3.38 3.26 26.37
C ASN A 447 -2.69 2.20 25.49
N THR A 448 -1.52 1.71 25.89
CA THR A 448 -0.66 0.85 25.05
C THR A 448 -0.65 -0.59 25.52
N VAL A 449 -0.75 -1.54 24.59
CA VAL A 449 -0.51 -2.97 24.81
C VAL A 449 0.84 -3.35 24.22
N MET A 450 1.72 -3.94 25.02
CA MET A 450 3.06 -4.37 24.63
C MET A 450 3.14 -5.89 24.76
N ALA A 451 3.31 -6.60 23.64
CA ALA A 451 3.20 -8.07 23.65
C ALA A 451 4.38 -8.78 22.98
N GLY A 452 4.92 -9.81 23.63
CA GLY A 452 5.98 -10.64 23.03
C GLY A 452 7.33 -9.92 22.81
N ASN A 453 7.52 -8.74 23.38
CA ASN A 453 8.80 -8.03 23.41
C ASN A 453 9.66 -8.57 24.57
N PRO A 454 11.00 -8.63 24.47
CA PRO A 454 11.85 -9.05 25.59
C PRO A 454 11.68 -8.19 26.85
N ALA A 455 11.46 -6.89 26.65
CA ALA A 455 11.09 -5.95 27.70
C ALA A 455 10.22 -4.82 27.13
N ALA A 456 9.37 -4.25 27.99
CA ALA A 456 8.52 -3.11 27.64
C ALA A 456 9.35 -1.84 27.38
N TYR A 457 10.36 -1.59 28.22
CA TYR A 457 11.15 -0.36 28.19
C TYR A 457 12.63 -0.68 28.11
N GLU A 458 13.35 0.09 27.29
CA GLU A 458 14.81 0.16 27.37
C GLU A 458 15.21 0.89 28.66
N PRO A 459 16.13 0.32 29.48
CA PRO A 459 16.66 1.02 30.64
C PRO A 459 17.31 2.34 30.23
N SER A 460 17.05 3.39 31.01
CA SER A 460 17.54 4.71 30.65
C SER A 460 19.07 4.77 30.74
N SER A 461 19.69 5.28 29.68
CA SER A 461 21.09 5.72 29.69
C SER A 461 21.24 7.20 30.10
N ASP A 462 20.11 7.91 30.31
CA ASP A 462 20.09 9.32 30.69
C ASP A 462 20.09 9.50 32.21
N PRO A 463 21.12 10.14 32.81
CA PRO A 463 21.13 10.42 34.24
C PRO A 463 20.01 11.37 34.71
N ALA A 464 19.34 12.10 33.81
CA ALA A 464 18.22 12.99 34.11
C ALA A 464 16.84 12.30 34.08
N PHE A 465 16.75 11.08 33.53
CA PHE A 465 15.51 10.31 33.42
C PHE A 465 15.74 8.88 33.90
N THR A 466 15.43 8.60 35.16
CA THR A 466 15.69 7.30 35.79
C THR A 466 14.61 6.26 35.49
N ASP A 467 14.95 4.98 35.60
CA ASP A 467 13.99 3.86 35.48
C ASP A 467 12.82 3.97 36.50
N ALA A 468 13.03 4.65 37.63
CA ALA A 468 11.99 4.93 38.62
C ALA A 468 10.98 5.98 38.12
N GLN A 469 11.45 7.00 37.38
CA GLN A 469 10.58 7.98 36.72
C GLN A 469 9.78 7.33 35.59
N PHE A 470 10.40 6.43 34.82
CA PHE A 470 9.70 5.53 33.89
C PHE A 470 8.58 4.76 34.63
N THR A 471 8.91 4.02 35.70
CA THR A 471 7.89 3.21 36.40
C THR A 471 6.71 4.05 36.91
N THR A 472 6.98 5.27 37.40
CA THR A 472 5.95 6.14 37.97
C THR A 472 5.01 6.72 36.90
N LEU A 473 5.56 7.30 35.83
CA LEU A 473 4.77 7.89 34.73
C LEU A 473 3.86 6.82 34.10
N PHE A 474 4.48 5.69 33.72
CA PHE A 474 3.82 4.66 32.94
C PHE A 474 2.74 3.88 33.73
N SER A 475 2.81 3.86 35.07
CA SER A 475 1.74 3.29 35.91
C SER A 475 0.41 4.07 35.84
N ALA A 476 0.46 5.35 35.45
CA ALA A 476 -0.71 6.21 35.29
C ALA A 476 -1.29 6.20 33.85
N ASP A 477 -0.53 5.66 32.88
CA ASP A 477 -0.77 5.82 31.44
C ASP A 477 -1.51 4.63 30.80
N ASN A 478 -2.09 3.74 31.60
CA ASN A 478 -2.88 2.59 31.15
C ASN A 478 -2.10 1.67 30.18
N HIS A 479 -0.95 1.20 30.63
CA HIS A 479 -0.13 0.24 29.88
C HIS A 479 -0.34 -1.18 30.33
N ARG A 480 -0.31 -2.10 29.37
CA ARG A 480 -0.51 -3.53 29.59
C ARG A 480 0.56 -4.31 28.88
N THR A 481 1.13 -5.28 29.58
CA THR A 481 2.13 -6.18 29.04
C THR A 481 1.56 -7.58 28.89
N GLU A 482 1.81 -8.20 27.75
CA GLU A 482 1.35 -9.54 27.42
C GLU A 482 2.52 -10.41 26.97
N ALA A 483 2.48 -11.69 27.33
CA ALA A 483 3.61 -12.58 27.04
C ALA A 483 3.77 -12.89 25.54
N SER A 484 2.69 -12.79 24.75
CA SER A 484 2.70 -13.17 23.34
C SER A 484 1.80 -12.29 22.49
N ALA A 485 2.29 -11.90 21.31
CA ALA A 485 1.50 -11.18 20.32
C ALA A 485 0.35 -12.02 19.74
N ALA A 486 0.43 -13.36 19.74
CA ALA A 486 -0.62 -14.23 19.24
C ALA A 486 -1.92 -14.16 20.08
N GLY A 487 -1.84 -13.68 21.33
CA GLY A 487 -2.99 -13.48 22.19
C GLY A 487 -3.68 -12.12 22.05
N ILE A 488 -3.12 -11.22 21.23
CA ILE A 488 -3.61 -9.84 21.08
C ILE A 488 -3.84 -9.40 19.63
N ILE A 489 -3.36 -10.17 18.64
CA ILE A 489 -3.59 -9.93 17.21
C ILE A 489 -4.00 -11.25 16.56
N THR A 490 -4.95 -11.19 15.63
CA THR A 490 -5.64 -12.38 15.08
C THR A 490 -4.72 -13.31 14.29
N ASN A 491 -3.93 -12.79 13.35
CA ASN A 491 -2.99 -13.60 12.58
C ASN A 491 -1.78 -12.79 12.15
N LEU A 492 -0.58 -13.25 12.52
CA LEU A 492 0.69 -12.59 12.20
C LEU A 492 1.43 -13.19 11.00
N SER A 493 0.80 -14.15 10.30
CA SER A 493 1.41 -14.77 9.12
C SER A 493 1.61 -13.74 8.00
N PRO A 494 2.82 -13.59 7.43
CA PRO A 494 3.05 -12.71 6.28
C PRO A 494 2.16 -13.03 5.06
N ALA A 495 1.71 -14.28 4.92
CA ALA A 495 0.89 -14.74 3.81
C ALA A 495 -0.62 -14.52 4.00
N SER A 496 -1.08 -14.24 5.22
CA SER A 496 -2.51 -14.21 5.56
C SER A 496 -2.79 -13.29 6.75
N PHE A 497 -2.13 -12.14 6.79
CA PHE A 497 -2.12 -11.29 7.96
C PHE A 497 -3.53 -10.78 8.31
N ASP A 498 -3.87 -10.84 9.60
CA ASP A 498 -5.07 -10.22 10.16
C ASP A 498 -4.72 -9.35 11.38
N TRP A 499 -4.67 -8.03 11.14
CA TRP A 499 -4.34 -6.96 12.10
C TRP A 499 -5.42 -6.71 13.15
N THR A 500 -6.51 -7.46 13.10
CA THR A 500 -7.61 -7.32 14.04
C THR A 500 -7.14 -7.63 15.46
N PRO A 501 -7.33 -6.69 16.42
CA PRO A 501 -6.99 -6.93 17.81
C PRO A 501 -7.88 -8.02 18.42
N THR A 502 -7.32 -8.83 19.31
CA THR A 502 -8.01 -9.91 20.02
C THR A 502 -7.71 -9.87 21.52
N GLY A 503 -8.41 -10.70 22.29
CA GLY A 503 -8.11 -10.90 23.71
C GLY A 503 -8.04 -9.59 24.50
N GLY A 504 -6.92 -9.36 25.19
CA GLY A 504 -6.70 -8.16 25.99
C GLY A 504 -6.74 -6.85 25.20
N ALA A 505 -6.55 -6.88 23.89
CA ALA A 505 -6.53 -5.68 23.05
C ALA A 505 -7.92 -5.20 22.60
N THR A 506 -9.02 -5.91 22.89
CA THR A 506 -10.35 -5.50 22.40
C THR A 506 -11.04 -4.42 23.22
N THR A 507 -10.50 -4.06 24.39
CA THR A 507 -11.10 -3.07 25.30
C THR A 507 -10.06 -2.27 26.08
N GLY A 508 -10.50 -1.15 26.68
CA GLY A 508 -9.72 -0.39 27.65
C GLY A 508 -8.65 0.51 27.04
N CYS A 509 -8.74 0.88 25.76
CA CYS A 509 -7.70 1.62 25.05
C CYS A 509 -8.06 3.10 24.79
N ASN A 510 -9.01 3.62 25.56
CA ASN A 510 -9.49 5.00 25.52
C ASN A 510 -9.67 5.59 26.92
N THR A 511 -9.03 5.03 27.95
CA THR A 511 -9.21 5.48 29.33
C THR A 511 -8.50 6.80 29.60
N VAL A 512 -7.36 7.02 28.93
CA VAL A 512 -6.66 8.31 28.91
C VAL A 512 -7.00 9.03 27.61
N ALA A 513 -7.71 10.16 27.70
CA ALA A 513 -8.08 10.94 26.52
C ALA A 513 -6.89 11.77 26.01
N ILE A 514 -6.85 12.01 24.70
CA ILE A 514 -5.92 12.98 24.11
C ILE A 514 -6.35 14.38 24.56
N PRO A 515 -5.46 15.18 25.19
CA PRO A 515 -5.82 16.51 25.65
C PRO A 515 -6.24 17.43 24.50
N GLY A 516 -7.23 18.30 24.74
CA GLY A 516 -7.72 19.24 23.73
C GLY A 516 -6.65 20.22 23.20
N THR A 517 -5.54 20.41 23.94
CA THR A 517 -4.39 21.22 23.53
C THR A 517 -3.64 20.65 22.32
N TYR A 518 -3.87 19.39 21.96
CA TYR A 518 -3.33 18.73 20.77
C TYR A 518 -4.22 18.91 19.53
N ASN A 519 -5.07 19.94 19.54
CA ASN A 519 -5.94 20.32 18.42
C ASN A 519 -6.76 19.14 17.88
N VAL A 520 -7.43 18.35 18.72
CA VAL A 520 -8.17 17.15 18.26
C VAL A 520 -9.41 17.45 17.39
N ALA A 521 -9.83 18.71 17.27
CA ALA A 521 -10.95 19.14 16.43
C ALA A 521 -10.52 19.40 14.97
N ASN A 522 -11.47 19.36 14.03
CA ASN A 522 -11.23 19.52 12.59
C ASN A 522 -10.23 18.49 12.02
N PHE A 523 -10.17 17.28 12.58
CA PHE A 523 -9.41 16.18 12.02
C PHE A 523 -10.25 15.50 10.93
N PHE A 524 -9.88 15.69 9.65
CA PHE A 524 -10.66 15.27 8.48
C PHE A 524 -12.14 15.70 8.56
N GLY A 525 -12.39 16.94 8.98
CA GLY A 525 -13.74 17.51 9.15
C GLY A 525 -14.48 17.06 10.42
N GLY A 526 -13.88 16.21 11.25
CA GLY A 526 -14.45 15.70 12.50
C GLY A 526 -13.57 15.95 13.71
N THR A 527 -13.68 15.07 14.70
CA THR A 527 -12.84 15.08 15.91
C THR A 527 -12.06 13.78 15.97
N LEU A 528 -10.74 13.88 16.22
CA LEU A 528 -9.90 12.73 16.52
C LEU A 528 -10.36 12.14 17.85
N THR A 529 -10.85 10.90 17.81
CA THR A 529 -11.40 10.19 18.98
C THR A 529 -10.79 8.81 19.11
N LEU A 530 -10.70 8.30 20.34
CA LEU A 530 -10.14 6.98 20.61
C LEU A 530 -11.26 5.93 20.73
N PRO A 531 -11.20 4.83 19.95
CA PRO A 531 -12.07 3.69 20.16
C PRO A 531 -11.68 2.91 21.42
N ALA A 532 -12.58 2.04 21.90
CA ALA A 532 -12.35 1.25 23.09
C ALA A 532 -11.28 0.16 22.90
N TYR A 533 -11.10 -0.36 21.69
CA TYR A 533 -10.08 -1.36 21.35
C TYR A 533 -8.72 -0.71 21.07
N CYS A 534 -7.66 -1.50 21.17
CA CYS A 534 -6.28 -1.09 20.96
C CYS A 534 -5.86 -1.28 19.49
N GLY A 535 -4.98 -0.41 19.02
CA GLY A 535 -4.40 -0.47 17.69
C GLY A 535 -5.30 0.11 16.61
N ALA A 536 -4.98 -0.23 15.36
CA ALA A 536 -5.50 0.45 14.18
C ALA A 536 -6.78 -0.13 13.59
N VAL A 537 -7.25 -1.29 14.07
CA VAL A 537 -8.30 -2.06 13.39
C VAL A 537 -9.46 -2.35 14.33
N ASP A 538 -10.68 -2.08 13.87
CA ASP A 538 -11.89 -2.39 14.62
C ASP A 538 -12.16 -3.90 14.61
N PRO A 539 -12.20 -4.57 15.77
CA PRO A 539 -12.44 -6.01 15.83
C PRO A 539 -13.83 -6.45 15.39
N ALA A 540 -14.80 -5.54 15.33
CA ALA A 540 -16.14 -5.81 14.81
C ALA A 540 -16.42 -5.12 13.47
N GLY A 541 -15.45 -4.36 12.95
CA GLY A 541 -15.62 -3.50 11.80
C GLY A 541 -15.02 -4.06 10.50
N PRO A 542 -15.22 -3.33 9.39
CA PRO A 542 -14.52 -3.64 8.15
C PRO A 542 -13.01 -3.43 8.31
N LYS A 543 -12.23 -4.33 7.73
CA LYS A 543 -10.78 -4.24 7.70
C LYS A 543 -10.36 -3.25 6.62
N TRP A 544 -10.16 -2.00 7.00
CA TRP A 544 -9.91 -0.88 6.09
C TRP A 544 -8.67 -1.04 5.18
N TYR A 545 -7.75 -1.93 5.53
CA TYR A 545 -6.53 -2.22 4.75
C TYR A 545 -6.75 -3.28 3.67
N GLU A 546 -7.83 -4.08 3.72
CA GLU A 546 -8.07 -5.15 2.76
C GLU A 546 -8.47 -4.62 1.38
N GLY A 547 -8.09 -5.35 0.32
CA GLY A 547 -8.50 -5.09 -1.06
C GLY A 547 -7.65 -4.08 -1.83
N TRP A 548 -6.90 -3.21 -1.15
CA TRP A 548 -6.07 -2.19 -1.81
C TRP A 548 -4.58 -2.25 -1.45
N THR A 549 -4.26 -2.74 -0.25
CA THR A 549 -2.86 -3.01 0.13
C THR A 549 -2.32 -4.27 -0.54
N THR A 550 -1.01 -4.43 -0.56
CA THR A 550 -0.34 -5.66 -0.99
C THR A 550 0.79 -6.02 -0.02
N HIS A 551 1.13 -7.30 0.07
CA HIS A 551 2.15 -7.85 0.96
C HIS A 551 3.27 -8.55 0.19
N ALA A 552 3.47 -8.15 -1.07
CA ALA A 552 4.30 -8.88 -2.02
C ALA A 552 5.73 -9.13 -1.48
N THR A 553 6.00 -10.38 -1.14
CA THR A 553 7.35 -10.91 -1.04
C THR A 553 7.70 -11.46 -2.41
N ASN A 554 8.33 -10.63 -3.25
CA ASN A 554 8.86 -10.92 -4.59
C ASN A 554 8.24 -12.07 -5.39
#